data_AF-A0A7V9CFQ5-F1
#
_entry.id   AF-A0A7V9CFQ5-F1
#
_cell.length_a   1.000
_cell.length_b   1.000
_cell.length_c   1.000
_cell.angle_alpha   90.00
_cell.angle_beta   90.00
_cell.angle_gamma   90.00
#
_symmetry.space_group_name_H-M   'P 1'
#
loop_
_entity.id
_entity.type
_entity.pdbx_description
1 polymer ?
#
loop_
_entity_poly.entity_id
_entity_poly.type
_entity_poly.pdbx_seq_one_letter_code
_entity_poly.pdbx_strand_id
1 'polypeptide(L)'
;METGTVQNWGDAFMTSITGALAVFMAAIPKIIAFILILVIGWFIASLIAKVVAALLHKVKFNQLAERAGIAGFMQSMGTDASGFFADIVKWFIRLITLVVAFDALGLPAVSQFVQQVLLWIPNLIVAMVVLVIGGIAAQALSKLVKGTAEKAGIGNPAVMATIASVGVWAFAIIIAVNQLGIGEALVNTLFMATVGAVALAIGLAFGLGGKETAGKMVAELYSKGKEAAPKAAAVADAAKQQGQQMKEQTKHEAQQIRSVPYSGSERRRNLSASYTGKERRAA
;
A
#
# COMPACT_ATOMS: atom_id res chain seq x y z
N MET A 1 13.76 -43.12 -50.44
CA MET A 1 13.20 -43.36 -49.09
C MET A 1 13.37 -44.83 -48.80
N GLU A 2 14.55 -45.24 -48.33
CA GLU A 2 14.74 -46.61 -47.83
C GLU A 2 14.25 -46.63 -46.38
N THR A 3 13.13 -47.29 -46.16
CA THR A 3 12.63 -47.61 -44.83
C THR A 3 13.60 -48.63 -44.24
N GLY A 4 14.48 -48.17 -43.35
CA GLY A 4 15.34 -49.03 -42.54
C GLY A 4 14.46 -49.99 -41.72
N THR A 5 14.19 -51.15 -42.30
CA THR A 5 13.46 -52.23 -41.65
C THR A 5 14.27 -52.66 -40.44
N VAL A 6 13.63 -52.76 -39.28
CA VAL A 6 14.21 -53.35 -38.09
C VAL A 6 14.42 -54.84 -38.39
N GLN A 7 15.54 -55.17 -39.03
CA GLN A 7 15.83 -56.52 -39.53
C GLN A 7 16.17 -57.49 -38.41
N ASN A 8 16.57 -57.00 -37.23
CA ASN A 8 16.99 -57.85 -36.13
C ASN A 8 16.49 -57.34 -34.77
N TRP A 9 15.36 -57.90 -34.33
CA TRP A 9 14.74 -57.61 -33.03
C TRP A 9 15.66 -57.96 -31.85
N GLY A 10 16.59 -58.92 -32.03
CA GLY A 10 17.60 -59.27 -31.04
C GLY A 10 18.58 -58.12 -30.78
N ASP A 11 19.01 -57.44 -31.82
CA ASP A 11 19.95 -56.31 -31.70
C ASP A 11 19.27 -55.10 -31.04
N ALA A 12 18.00 -54.83 -31.37
CA ALA A 12 17.23 -53.78 -30.72
C ALA A 12 17.04 -54.05 -29.22
N PHE A 13 16.79 -55.30 -28.84
CA PHE A 13 16.67 -55.71 -27.43
C PHE A 13 18.01 -55.58 -26.69
N MET A 14 19.09 -56.09 -27.27
CA MET A 14 20.44 -56.00 -26.68
C MET A 14 20.93 -54.56 -26.58
N THR A 15 20.65 -53.72 -27.58
CA THR A 15 20.92 -52.27 -27.54
C THR A 15 20.14 -51.59 -26.41
N SER A 16 18.90 -52.00 -26.17
CA SER A 16 18.08 -51.46 -25.08
C SER A 16 18.64 -51.84 -23.71
N ILE A 17 19.07 -53.09 -23.52
CA ILE A 17 19.68 -53.57 -22.26
C ILE A 17 21.03 -52.91 -22.00
N THR A 18 21.90 -52.87 -23.02
CA THR A 18 23.21 -52.23 -22.89
C THR A 18 23.09 -50.73 -22.64
N GLY A 19 22.14 -50.07 -23.29
CA GLY A 19 21.79 -48.68 -23.02
C GLY A 19 21.29 -48.46 -21.59
N ALA A 20 20.38 -49.31 -21.10
CA ALA A 20 19.90 -49.24 -19.71
C ALA A 20 21.03 -49.47 -18.69
N LEU A 21 21.92 -50.44 -18.95
CA LEU A 21 23.07 -50.72 -18.10
C LEU A 21 24.07 -49.55 -18.12
N ALA A 22 24.31 -48.93 -19.27
CA ALA A 22 25.16 -47.75 -19.38
C ALA A 22 24.61 -46.57 -18.57
N VAL A 23 23.29 -46.33 -18.62
CA VAL A 23 22.62 -45.30 -17.80
C VAL A 23 22.77 -45.61 -16.31
N PHE A 24 22.58 -46.87 -15.91
CA PHE A 24 22.73 -47.30 -14.52
C PHE A 24 24.17 -47.12 -14.02
N MET A 25 25.17 -47.55 -14.80
CA MET A 25 26.58 -47.35 -14.48
C MET A 25 26.94 -45.85 -14.39
N ALA A 26 26.40 -45.01 -15.26
CA ALA A 26 26.58 -43.56 -15.22
C ALA A 26 25.87 -42.88 -14.03
N ALA A 27 24.90 -43.54 -13.39
CA ALA A 27 24.23 -43.02 -12.20
C ALA A 27 25.06 -43.19 -10.93
N ILE A 28 25.93 -44.21 -10.85
CA ILE A 28 26.74 -44.49 -9.64
C ILE A 28 27.61 -43.28 -9.25
N PRO A 29 28.41 -42.66 -10.14
CA PRO A 29 29.20 -41.48 -9.79
C PRO A 29 28.32 -40.30 -9.33
N LYS A 30 27.14 -40.12 -9.94
CA LYS A 30 26.20 -39.05 -9.59
C LYS A 30 25.60 -39.23 -8.19
N ILE A 31 25.28 -40.47 -7.83
CA ILE A 31 24.78 -40.81 -6.49
C ILE A 31 25.87 -40.58 -5.44
N ILE A 32 27.12 -40.94 -5.73
CA ILE A 32 28.25 -40.66 -4.84
C ILE A 32 28.41 -39.15 -4.66
N ALA A 33 28.40 -38.38 -5.73
CA ALA A 33 28.47 -36.92 -5.67
C ALA A 33 27.31 -36.32 -4.85
N PHE A 34 26.08 -36.78 -5.07
CA PHE A 34 24.89 -36.38 -4.30
C PHE A 34 25.08 -36.60 -2.79
N ILE A 35 25.51 -37.81 -2.39
CA ILE A 35 25.73 -38.14 -0.98
C ILE A 35 26.84 -37.27 -0.39
N LEU A 36 27.96 -37.10 -1.10
CA LEU A 36 29.08 -36.27 -0.65
C LEU A 36 28.65 -34.82 -0.43
N ILE A 37 27.89 -34.24 -1.38
CA ILE A 37 27.36 -32.88 -1.27
C ILE A 37 26.45 -32.75 -0.04
N LEU A 38 25.55 -33.72 0.20
CA LEU A 38 24.67 -33.69 1.37
C LEU A 38 25.44 -33.76 2.69
N VAL A 39 26.44 -34.64 2.79
CA VAL A 39 27.25 -34.78 4.01
C VAL A 39 28.04 -33.49 4.29
N ILE A 40 28.70 -32.95 3.28
CA ILE A 40 29.49 -31.72 3.39
C ILE A 40 28.57 -30.54 3.73
N GLY A 41 27.47 -30.38 2.99
CA GLY A 41 26.54 -29.27 3.21
C GLY A 41 25.81 -29.34 4.54
N TRP A 42 25.53 -30.53 5.08
CA TRP A 42 24.98 -30.68 6.43
C TRP A 42 25.94 -30.16 7.51
N PHE A 43 27.23 -30.44 7.35
CA PHE A 43 28.28 -29.93 8.24
C PHE A 43 28.41 -28.41 8.12
N ILE A 44 28.50 -27.89 6.88
CA ILE A 44 28.57 -26.44 6.60
C ILE A 44 27.35 -25.71 7.17
N ALA A 45 26.14 -26.20 6.93
CA ALA A 45 24.91 -25.61 7.45
C ALA A 45 24.92 -25.51 8.98
N SER A 46 25.39 -26.56 9.65
CA SER A 46 25.49 -26.59 11.10
C SER A 46 26.54 -25.62 11.64
N LEU A 47 27.66 -25.44 10.92
CA LEU A 47 28.70 -24.48 11.28
C LEU A 47 28.20 -23.03 11.12
N ILE A 48 27.60 -22.71 9.97
CA ILE A 48 27.07 -21.37 9.70
C ILE A 48 25.96 -21.02 10.70
N ALA A 49 25.05 -21.96 11.00
CA ALA A 49 24.00 -21.72 11.98
C ALA A 49 24.54 -21.36 13.36
N LYS A 50 25.63 -22.01 13.81
CA LYS A 50 26.32 -21.65 15.07
C LYS A 50 26.88 -20.24 15.04
N VAL A 51 27.51 -19.85 13.92
CA VAL A 51 28.03 -18.48 13.74
C VAL A 51 26.90 -17.46 13.79
N VAL A 52 25.80 -17.73 13.07
CA VAL A 52 24.61 -16.86 13.07
C VAL A 52 24.00 -16.74 14.46
N ALA A 53 23.83 -17.85 15.18
CA ALA A 53 23.35 -17.84 16.57
C ALA A 53 24.24 -16.98 17.48
N ALA A 54 25.56 -17.12 17.36
CA ALA A 54 26.51 -16.34 18.13
C ALA A 54 26.42 -14.84 17.81
N LEU A 55 26.24 -14.47 16.53
CA LEU A 55 26.04 -13.09 16.12
C LEU A 55 24.72 -12.51 16.63
N LEU A 56 23.62 -13.26 16.54
CA LEU A 56 22.30 -12.84 17.02
C LEU A 56 22.29 -12.64 18.54
N HIS A 57 22.97 -13.50 19.30
CA HIS A 57 23.17 -13.31 20.73
C HIS A 57 23.99 -12.05 21.02
N LYS A 58 25.06 -11.77 20.26
CA LYS A 58 25.89 -10.56 20.47
C LYS A 58 25.10 -9.27 20.26
N VAL A 59 24.17 -9.23 19.30
CA VAL A 59 23.33 -8.04 19.05
C VAL A 59 22.12 -7.93 19.98
N LYS A 60 22.04 -8.79 21.03
CA LYS A 60 20.93 -8.82 22.00
C LYS A 60 19.57 -8.97 21.32
N PHE A 61 19.49 -9.75 20.25
CA PHE A 61 18.25 -9.97 19.49
C PHE A 61 17.10 -10.47 20.39
N ASN A 62 17.42 -11.26 21.42
CA ASN A 62 16.45 -11.72 22.42
C ASN A 62 15.74 -10.54 23.13
N GLN A 63 16.45 -9.46 23.44
CA GLN A 63 15.86 -8.26 24.07
C GLN A 63 14.94 -7.50 23.12
N LEU A 64 15.25 -7.49 21.82
CA LEU A 64 14.38 -6.90 20.80
C LEU A 64 13.10 -7.74 20.64
N ALA A 65 13.23 -9.07 20.63
CA ALA A 65 12.10 -9.99 20.53
C ALA A 65 11.16 -9.89 21.75
N GLU A 66 11.71 -9.66 22.95
CA GLU A 66 10.94 -9.43 24.17
C GLU A 66 10.16 -8.12 24.11
N ARG A 67 10.79 -7.02 23.66
CA ARG A 67 10.11 -5.74 23.43
C ARG A 67 9.03 -5.81 22.35
N ALA A 68 9.19 -6.70 21.37
CA ALA A 68 8.22 -6.94 20.31
C ALA A 68 7.05 -7.85 20.75
N GLY A 69 7.04 -8.35 21.99
CA GLY A 69 5.99 -9.22 22.52
C GLY A 69 6.02 -10.66 22.00
N ILE A 70 7.12 -11.06 21.33
CA ILE A 70 7.28 -12.39 20.71
C ILE A 70 7.86 -13.40 21.73
N ALA A 71 8.42 -12.90 22.84
CA ALA A 71 9.02 -13.73 23.88
C ALA A 71 8.07 -14.77 24.49
N GLY A 72 6.78 -14.43 24.70
CA GLY A 72 5.81 -15.38 25.24
C GLY A 72 5.54 -16.58 24.32
N PHE A 73 5.51 -16.34 23.01
CA PHE A 73 5.41 -17.41 22.01
C PHE A 73 6.68 -18.26 21.96
N MET A 74 7.85 -17.63 22.04
CA MET A 74 9.12 -18.34 21.98
C MET A 74 9.39 -19.20 23.22
N GLN A 75 9.04 -18.70 24.41
CA GLN A 75 9.11 -19.44 25.68
C GLN A 75 8.22 -20.69 25.65
N SER A 76 7.04 -20.62 25.03
CA SER A 76 6.17 -21.79 24.86
C SER A 76 6.76 -22.89 23.98
N MET A 77 7.71 -22.54 23.09
CA MET A 77 8.46 -23.48 22.25
C MET A 77 9.77 -23.96 22.91
N GLY A 78 10.09 -23.51 24.13
CA GLY A 78 11.29 -23.93 24.86
C GLY A 78 12.61 -23.49 24.22
N THR A 79 12.60 -22.44 23.40
CA THR A 79 13.80 -21.94 22.72
C THR A 79 13.90 -20.42 22.84
N ASP A 80 15.11 -19.87 22.68
CA ASP A 80 15.33 -18.43 22.60
C ASP A 80 15.15 -17.94 21.16
N ALA A 81 14.78 -16.67 20.99
CA ALA A 81 14.52 -16.10 19.66
C ALA A 81 15.71 -16.26 18.72
N SER A 82 16.94 -16.02 19.23
CA SER A 82 18.16 -16.20 18.43
C SER A 82 18.41 -17.65 18.00
N GLY A 83 18.05 -18.62 18.84
CA GLY A 83 18.15 -20.04 18.54
C GLY A 83 17.17 -20.46 17.44
N PHE A 84 15.91 -20.02 17.56
CA PHE A 84 14.89 -20.26 16.55
C PHE A 84 15.28 -19.71 15.17
N PHE A 85 15.77 -18.46 15.10
CA PHE A 85 16.26 -17.88 13.85
C PHE A 85 17.49 -18.61 13.29
N ALA A 86 18.43 -19.01 14.15
CA ALA A 86 19.57 -19.80 13.72
C ALA A 86 19.15 -21.17 13.15
N ASP A 87 18.12 -21.80 13.72
CA ASP A 87 17.56 -23.05 13.19
C ASP A 87 16.85 -22.84 11.85
N ILE A 88 16.14 -21.73 11.65
CA ILE A 88 15.59 -21.35 10.34
C ILE A 88 16.71 -21.24 9.31
N VAL A 89 17.80 -20.51 9.63
CA VAL A 89 18.94 -20.36 8.73
C VAL A 89 19.62 -21.70 8.45
N LYS A 90 19.76 -22.56 9.46
CA LYS A 90 20.28 -23.93 9.29
C LYS A 90 19.47 -24.72 8.26
N TRP A 91 18.14 -24.69 8.38
CA TRP A 91 17.25 -25.36 7.43
C TRP A 91 17.29 -24.74 6.04
N PHE A 92 17.39 -23.42 5.94
CA PHE A 92 17.52 -22.71 4.67
C PHE A 92 18.78 -23.14 3.91
N ILE A 93 19.93 -23.22 4.60
CA ILE A 93 21.20 -23.66 3.99
C ILE A 93 21.13 -25.15 3.60
N ARG A 94 20.44 -25.99 4.37
CA ARG A 94 20.20 -27.39 4.00
C ARG A 94 19.36 -27.49 2.72
N LEU A 95 18.34 -26.66 2.55
CA LEU A 95 17.56 -26.62 1.31
C LEU A 95 18.41 -26.17 0.12
N ILE A 96 19.27 -25.16 0.28
CA ILE A 96 20.22 -24.75 -0.79
C ILE A 96 21.16 -25.91 -1.15
N THR A 97 21.70 -26.59 -0.14
CA THR A 97 22.52 -27.79 -0.35
C THR A 97 21.76 -28.86 -1.13
N LEU A 98 20.48 -29.05 -0.80
CA LEU A 98 19.62 -30.02 -1.44
C LEU A 98 19.39 -29.70 -2.92
N VAL A 99 19.25 -28.42 -3.29
CA VAL A 99 19.20 -27.96 -4.70
C VAL A 99 20.46 -28.41 -5.44
N VAL A 100 21.64 -28.09 -4.89
CA VAL A 100 22.94 -28.45 -5.50
C VAL A 100 23.12 -29.97 -5.59
N ALA A 101 22.70 -30.70 -4.56
CA ALA A 101 22.77 -32.16 -4.54
C ALA A 101 21.88 -32.75 -5.66
N PHE A 102 20.61 -32.35 -5.76
CA PHE A 102 19.71 -32.85 -6.80
C PHE A 102 20.16 -32.48 -8.21
N ASP A 103 20.78 -31.31 -8.39
CA ASP A 103 21.37 -30.93 -9.66
C ASP A 103 22.53 -31.85 -10.05
N ALA A 104 23.45 -32.13 -9.11
CA ALA A 104 24.54 -33.09 -9.31
C ALA A 104 24.05 -34.53 -9.55
N LEU A 105 22.91 -34.90 -8.96
CA LEU A 105 22.25 -36.19 -9.20
C LEU A 105 21.64 -36.28 -10.62
N GLY A 106 21.44 -35.14 -11.30
CA GLY A 106 20.80 -35.06 -12.60
C GLY A 106 19.28 -35.00 -12.53
N LEU A 107 18.72 -34.46 -11.45
CA LEU A 107 17.27 -34.28 -11.24
C LEU A 107 16.90 -32.78 -11.22
N PRO A 108 17.04 -32.06 -12.35
CA PRO A 108 16.81 -30.61 -12.39
C PRO A 108 15.36 -30.22 -12.06
N ALA A 109 14.37 -31.08 -12.37
CA ALA A 109 12.98 -30.84 -12.00
C ALA A 109 12.80 -30.78 -10.46
N VAL A 110 13.53 -31.63 -9.72
CA VAL A 110 13.46 -31.66 -8.25
C VAL A 110 14.22 -30.48 -7.67
N SER A 111 15.40 -30.16 -8.18
CA SER A 111 16.18 -29.01 -7.71
C SER A 111 15.44 -27.68 -7.94
N GLN A 112 14.76 -27.53 -9.09
CA GLN A 112 13.91 -26.38 -9.39
C GLN A 112 12.71 -26.27 -8.45
N PHE A 113 12.05 -27.38 -8.14
CA PHE A 113 10.96 -27.38 -7.15
C PHE A 113 11.45 -26.93 -5.77
N VAL A 114 12.56 -27.49 -5.29
CA VAL A 114 13.16 -27.07 -4.00
C VAL A 114 13.57 -25.59 -4.03
N GLN A 115 14.08 -25.10 -5.15
CA GLN A 115 14.40 -23.67 -5.33
C GLN A 115 13.15 -22.79 -5.26
N GLN A 116 12.02 -23.20 -5.84
CA GLN A 116 10.76 -22.46 -5.71
C GLN A 116 10.30 -22.41 -4.25
N VAL A 117 10.40 -23.53 -3.51
CA VAL A 117 10.11 -23.57 -2.08
C VAL A 117 11.04 -22.64 -1.29
N LEU A 118 12.33 -22.61 -1.64
CA LEU A 118 13.32 -21.71 -1.02
C LEU A 118 12.93 -20.24 -1.19
N LEU A 119 12.49 -19.85 -2.40
CA LEU A 119 12.06 -18.49 -2.71
C LEU A 119 10.71 -18.12 -2.09
N TRP A 120 9.87 -19.11 -1.75
CA TRP A 120 8.60 -18.91 -1.06
C TRP A 120 8.76 -18.62 0.44
N ILE A 121 9.83 -19.10 1.08
CA ILE A 121 10.08 -18.88 2.52
C ILE A 121 10.17 -17.39 2.90
N PRO A 122 10.94 -16.52 2.20
CA PRO A 122 10.95 -15.08 2.48
C PRO A 122 9.55 -14.46 2.39
N ASN A 123 8.77 -14.85 1.38
CA ASN A 123 7.41 -14.35 1.20
C ASN A 123 6.48 -14.76 2.34
N LEU A 124 6.62 -15.99 2.85
CA LEU A 124 5.89 -16.46 4.04
C LEU A 124 6.19 -15.57 5.26
N ILE A 125 7.44 -15.17 5.47
CA ILE A 125 7.81 -14.25 6.56
C ILE A 125 7.11 -12.91 6.37
N VAL A 126 7.13 -12.33 5.16
CA VAL A 126 6.44 -11.06 4.87
C VAL A 126 4.92 -11.21 5.11
N ALA A 127 4.31 -12.31 4.70
CA ALA A 127 2.89 -12.58 4.94
C ALA A 127 2.56 -12.59 6.44
N MET A 128 3.37 -13.28 7.26
CA MET A 128 3.19 -13.28 8.72
C MET A 128 3.34 -11.88 9.31
N VAL A 129 4.34 -11.10 8.88
CA VAL A 129 4.54 -9.72 9.33
C VAL A 129 3.34 -8.85 8.99
N VAL A 130 2.81 -8.96 7.76
CA VAL A 130 1.61 -8.23 7.32
C VAL A 130 0.40 -8.59 8.19
N LEU A 131 0.19 -9.87 8.51
CA LEU A 131 -0.92 -10.28 9.39
C LEU A 131 -0.78 -9.71 10.80
N VAL A 132 0.43 -9.68 11.36
CA VAL A 132 0.68 -9.08 12.69
C VAL A 132 0.38 -7.58 12.65
N ILE A 133 0.91 -6.85 11.67
CA ILE A 133 0.68 -5.41 11.50
C ILE A 133 -0.81 -5.14 11.25
N GLY A 134 -1.44 -5.93 10.39
CA GLY A 134 -2.86 -5.87 10.08
C GLY A 134 -3.74 -6.11 11.31
N GLY A 135 -3.38 -7.09 12.15
CA GLY A 135 -4.09 -7.35 13.41
C GLY A 135 -3.96 -6.20 14.42
N ILE A 136 -2.78 -5.58 14.53
CA ILE A 136 -2.58 -4.38 15.36
C ILE A 136 -3.42 -3.22 14.81
N ALA A 137 -3.38 -2.98 13.49
CA ALA A 137 -4.15 -1.94 12.83
C ALA A 137 -5.67 -2.15 12.98
N ALA A 138 -6.14 -3.40 12.87
CA ALA A 138 -7.55 -3.75 13.04
C ALA A 138 -8.03 -3.44 14.46
N GLN A 139 -7.23 -3.77 15.47
CA GLN A 139 -7.55 -3.46 16.87
C GLN A 139 -7.53 -1.95 17.13
N ALA A 140 -6.52 -1.24 16.62
CA ALA A 140 -6.44 0.21 16.75
C ALA A 140 -7.66 0.89 16.12
N LEU A 141 -7.99 0.52 14.88
CA LEU A 141 -9.14 1.07 14.17
C LEU A 141 -10.46 0.73 14.87
N SER A 142 -10.62 -0.52 15.36
CA SER A 142 -11.79 -0.92 16.13
C SER A 142 -12.00 -0.05 17.36
N LYS A 143 -10.94 0.20 18.15
CA LYS A 143 -10.99 1.08 19.34
C LYS A 143 -11.33 2.52 18.98
N LEU A 144 -10.76 3.05 17.90
CA LEU A 144 -11.03 4.40 17.41
C LEU A 144 -12.50 4.54 17.00
N VAL A 145 -13.01 3.62 16.17
CA VAL A 145 -14.40 3.63 15.69
C VAL A 145 -15.39 3.43 16.83
N LYS A 146 -15.10 2.53 17.77
CA LYS A 146 -15.94 2.33 18.96
C LYS A 146 -16.03 3.61 19.79
N GLY A 147 -14.89 4.21 20.11
CA GLY A 147 -14.82 5.41 20.94
C GLY A 147 -15.47 6.65 20.29
N THR A 148 -15.42 6.77 18.95
CA THR A 148 -16.11 7.86 18.24
C THR A 148 -17.61 7.62 18.15
N ALA A 149 -18.04 6.40 17.85
CA ALA A 149 -19.46 6.05 17.77
C ALA A 149 -20.16 6.18 19.12
N GLU A 150 -19.51 5.79 20.23
CA GLU A 150 -20.02 5.99 21.59
C GLU A 150 -20.21 7.48 21.90
N LYS A 151 -19.23 8.32 21.57
CA LYS A 151 -19.31 9.78 21.80
C LYS A 151 -20.36 10.47 20.93
N ALA A 152 -20.55 10.00 19.70
CA ALA A 152 -21.53 10.56 18.79
C ALA A 152 -22.97 10.09 19.07
N GLY A 153 -23.15 9.06 19.91
CA GLY A 153 -24.46 8.46 20.18
C GLY A 153 -25.09 7.79 18.96
N ILE A 154 -24.28 7.37 17.98
CA ILE A 154 -24.76 6.83 16.70
C ILE A 154 -24.79 5.30 16.75
N GLY A 155 -25.99 4.74 16.63
CA GLY A 155 -26.20 3.31 16.37
C GLY A 155 -25.64 2.39 17.45
N ASN A 156 -25.08 1.25 17.03
CA ASN A 156 -24.39 0.31 17.92
C ASN A 156 -22.87 0.40 17.69
N PRO A 157 -22.11 1.07 18.59
CA PRO A 157 -20.67 1.27 18.45
C PRO A 157 -19.87 -0.02 18.28
N ALA A 158 -20.30 -1.12 18.91
CA ALA A 158 -19.61 -2.40 18.81
C ALA A 158 -19.73 -3.00 17.40
N VAL A 159 -20.89 -2.88 16.75
CA VAL A 159 -21.09 -3.36 15.39
C VAL A 159 -20.25 -2.54 14.40
N MET A 160 -20.24 -1.22 14.53
CA MET A 160 -19.44 -0.34 13.66
C MET A 160 -17.94 -0.63 13.79
N ALA A 161 -17.46 -0.81 15.02
CA ALA A 161 -16.08 -1.17 15.30
C ALA A 161 -15.71 -2.56 14.76
N THR A 162 -16.65 -3.50 14.80
CA THR A 162 -16.46 -4.85 14.25
C THR A 162 -16.34 -4.79 12.73
N ILE A 163 -17.25 -4.10 12.04
CA ILE A 163 -17.21 -3.92 10.58
C ILE A 163 -15.87 -3.32 10.14
N ALA A 164 -15.42 -2.26 10.82
CA ALA A 164 -14.12 -1.63 10.53
C ALA A 164 -12.95 -2.61 10.71
N SER A 165 -12.94 -3.38 11.80
CA SER A 165 -11.89 -4.34 12.08
C SER A 165 -11.88 -5.52 11.10
N VAL A 166 -13.06 -6.02 10.70
CA VAL A 166 -13.22 -7.08 9.71
C VAL A 166 -12.73 -6.61 8.35
N GLY A 167 -12.99 -5.36 7.99
CA GLY A 167 -12.43 -4.73 6.80
C GLY A 167 -10.90 -4.81 6.79
N VAL A 168 -10.25 -4.30 7.84
CA VAL A 168 -8.77 -4.33 7.93
C VAL A 168 -8.23 -5.76 7.88
N TRP A 169 -8.87 -6.71 8.58
CA TRP A 169 -8.49 -8.11 8.51
C TRP A 169 -8.64 -8.71 7.12
N ALA A 170 -9.73 -8.41 6.40
CA ALA A 170 -9.92 -8.87 5.03
C ALA A 170 -8.77 -8.39 4.13
N PHE A 171 -8.41 -7.10 4.21
CA PHE A 171 -7.28 -6.55 3.47
C PHE A 171 -5.95 -7.21 3.87
N ALA A 172 -5.67 -7.36 5.17
CA ALA A 172 -4.44 -7.96 5.66
C ALA A 172 -4.29 -9.42 5.20
N ILE A 173 -5.38 -10.20 5.24
CA ILE A 173 -5.40 -11.59 4.77
C ILE A 173 -5.18 -11.64 3.27
N ILE A 174 -5.83 -10.77 2.49
CA ILE A 174 -5.64 -10.74 1.03
C ILE A 174 -4.20 -10.43 0.68
N ILE A 175 -3.60 -9.41 1.32
CA ILE A 175 -2.18 -9.08 1.11
C ILE A 175 -1.30 -10.27 1.50
N ALA A 176 -1.54 -10.90 2.65
CA ALA A 176 -0.78 -12.07 3.09
C ALA A 176 -0.89 -13.24 2.11
N VAL A 177 -2.09 -13.57 1.63
CA VAL A 177 -2.31 -14.63 0.63
C VAL A 177 -1.62 -14.29 -0.69
N ASN A 178 -1.66 -13.03 -1.12
CA ASN A 178 -0.96 -12.57 -2.31
C ASN A 178 0.57 -12.76 -2.15
N GLN A 179 1.14 -12.42 -1.00
CA GLN A 179 2.56 -12.70 -0.73
C GLN A 179 2.90 -14.18 -0.86
N LEU A 180 2.02 -15.09 -0.43
CA LEU A 180 2.24 -16.53 -0.59
C LEU A 180 2.18 -17.01 -2.06
N GLY A 181 1.70 -16.19 -3.00
CA GLY A 181 1.54 -16.55 -4.40
C GLY A 181 0.48 -17.63 -4.66
N ILE A 182 -0.35 -17.96 -3.65
CA ILE A 182 -1.35 -19.02 -3.76
C ILE A 182 -2.56 -18.47 -4.51
N GLY A 183 -2.67 -18.83 -5.79
CA GLY A 183 -3.81 -18.42 -6.61
C GLY A 183 -3.94 -16.91 -6.75
N GLU A 184 -2.81 -16.19 -6.82
CA GLU A 184 -2.77 -14.71 -6.86
C GLU A 184 -3.76 -14.13 -7.88
N ALA A 185 -3.81 -14.68 -9.09
CA ALA A 185 -4.74 -14.24 -10.13
C ALA A 185 -6.21 -14.41 -9.71
N LEU A 186 -6.56 -15.52 -9.08
CA LEU A 186 -7.91 -15.78 -8.58
C LEU A 186 -8.24 -14.81 -7.44
N VAL A 187 -7.33 -14.64 -6.48
CA VAL A 187 -7.51 -13.76 -5.32
C VAL A 187 -7.69 -12.30 -5.78
N ASN A 188 -6.81 -11.80 -6.64
CA ASN A 188 -6.87 -10.44 -7.18
C ASN A 188 -8.13 -10.22 -8.01
N THR A 189 -8.54 -11.20 -8.84
CA THR A 189 -9.76 -11.11 -9.64
C THR A 189 -11.00 -11.07 -8.74
N LEU A 190 -11.11 -11.97 -7.77
CA LEU A 190 -12.24 -12.00 -6.83
C LEU A 190 -12.29 -10.74 -5.98
N PHE A 191 -11.14 -10.24 -5.52
CA PHE A 191 -11.06 -8.99 -4.77
C PHE A 191 -11.51 -7.80 -5.61
N MET A 192 -10.98 -7.65 -6.83
CA MET A 192 -11.34 -6.55 -7.73
C MET A 192 -12.83 -6.61 -8.09
N ALA A 193 -13.37 -7.80 -8.35
CA ALA A 193 -14.80 -8.00 -8.61
C ALA A 193 -15.65 -7.64 -7.38
N THR A 194 -15.25 -8.06 -6.18
CA THR A 194 -15.99 -7.78 -4.93
C THR A 194 -15.97 -6.30 -4.58
N VAL A 195 -14.79 -5.68 -4.60
CA VAL A 195 -14.65 -4.23 -4.34
C VAL A 195 -15.35 -3.43 -5.42
N GLY A 196 -15.25 -3.84 -6.68
CA GLY A 196 -15.98 -3.23 -7.78
C GLY A 196 -17.50 -3.30 -7.57
N ALA A 197 -18.03 -4.46 -7.19
CA ALA A 197 -19.45 -4.63 -6.90
C ALA A 197 -19.92 -3.77 -5.72
N VAL A 198 -19.14 -3.70 -4.63
CA VAL A 198 -19.45 -2.85 -3.46
C VAL A 198 -19.39 -1.37 -3.84
N ALA A 199 -18.38 -0.95 -4.58
CA ALA A 199 -18.23 0.42 -5.05
C ALA A 199 -19.41 0.82 -5.95
N LEU A 200 -19.84 -0.06 -6.86
CA LEU A 200 -21.01 0.14 -7.70
C LEU A 200 -22.30 0.21 -6.87
N ALA A 201 -22.49 -0.71 -5.92
CA ALA A 201 -23.68 -0.72 -5.06
C ALA A 201 -23.79 0.57 -4.25
N ILE A 202 -22.69 1.02 -3.64
CA ILE A 202 -22.62 2.28 -2.90
C ILE A 202 -22.87 3.47 -3.84
N GLY A 203 -22.18 3.51 -4.98
CA GLY A 203 -22.32 4.58 -5.97
C GLY A 203 -23.76 4.71 -6.50
N LEU A 204 -24.42 3.59 -6.79
CA LEU A 204 -25.81 3.57 -7.23
C LEU A 204 -26.77 3.94 -6.11
N ALA A 205 -26.54 3.48 -4.87
CA ALA A 205 -27.38 3.84 -3.73
C ALA A 205 -27.36 5.35 -3.46
N PHE A 206 -26.17 5.98 -3.47
CA PHE A 206 -26.04 7.42 -3.31
C PHE A 206 -26.51 8.19 -4.55
N GLY A 207 -26.23 7.70 -5.76
CA GLY A 207 -26.62 8.34 -7.00
C GLY A 207 -28.13 8.38 -7.20
N LEU A 208 -28.80 7.24 -7.04
CA LEU A 208 -30.26 7.15 -7.15
C LEU A 208 -30.96 7.77 -5.95
N GLY A 209 -30.47 7.54 -4.72
CA GLY A 209 -31.06 8.09 -3.50
C GLY A 209 -30.86 9.60 -3.34
N GLY A 210 -29.79 10.17 -3.88
CA GLY A 210 -29.49 11.61 -3.80
C GLY A 210 -30.03 12.44 -4.96
N LYS A 211 -30.58 11.80 -6.00
CA LYS A 211 -31.04 12.44 -7.25
C LYS A 211 -31.99 13.61 -7.00
N GLU A 212 -33.03 13.40 -6.19
CA GLU A 212 -34.04 14.44 -5.88
C GLU A 212 -33.39 15.66 -5.20
N THR A 213 -32.54 15.42 -4.20
CA THR A 213 -31.88 16.46 -3.41
C THR A 213 -30.89 17.26 -4.26
N ALA A 214 -30.09 16.56 -5.07
CA ALA A 214 -29.19 17.19 -6.03
C ALA A 214 -29.98 18.03 -7.05
N GLY A 215 -31.10 17.52 -7.55
CA GLY A 215 -31.98 18.25 -8.47
C GLY A 215 -32.51 19.55 -7.88
N LYS A 216 -32.96 19.53 -6.61
CA LYS A 216 -33.43 20.73 -5.91
C LYS A 216 -32.31 21.74 -5.70
N MET A 217 -31.13 21.28 -5.28
CA MET A 217 -29.98 22.16 -5.05
C MET A 217 -29.54 22.86 -6.33
N VAL A 218 -29.47 22.12 -7.45
CA VAL A 218 -29.15 22.69 -8.77
C VAL A 218 -30.25 23.64 -9.24
N ALA A 219 -31.53 23.30 -9.04
CA ALA A 219 -32.65 24.16 -9.41
C ALA A 219 -32.64 25.49 -8.64
N GLU A 220 -32.32 25.47 -7.35
CA GLU A 220 -32.22 26.67 -6.51
C GLU A 220 -30.99 27.52 -6.88
N LEU A 221 -29.85 26.89 -7.18
CA LEU A 221 -28.68 27.57 -7.73
C LEU A 221 -29.00 28.26 -9.06
N TYR A 222 -29.74 27.57 -9.92
CA TYR A 222 -30.16 28.10 -11.21
C TYR A 222 -31.15 29.26 -11.07
N SER A 223 -32.14 29.17 -10.16
CA SER A 223 -33.12 30.24 -9.92
C SER A 223 -32.46 31.47 -9.30
N LYS A 224 -31.61 31.30 -8.27
CA LYS A 224 -30.83 32.40 -7.68
C LYS A 224 -29.91 33.06 -8.70
N GLY A 225 -29.28 32.28 -9.58
CA GLY A 225 -28.49 32.81 -10.69
C GLY A 225 -29.34 33.63 -11.67
N LYS A 226 -30.54 33.15 -12.02
CA LYS A 226 -31.47 33.84 -12.91
C LYS A 226 -32.04 35.12 -12.31
N GLU A 227 -32.27 35.18 -11.00
CA GLU A 227 -32.72 36.38 -10.29
C GLU A 227 -31.59 37.37 -10.01
N ALA A 228 -30.37 36.88 -9.80
CA ALA A 228 -29.18 37.71 -9.63
C ALA A 228 -28.71 38.34 -10.95
N ALA A 229 -28.96 37.70 -12.10
CA ALA A 229 -28.57 38.22 -13.42
C ALA A 229 -29.16 39.62 -13.75
N PRO A 230 -30.48 39.88 -13.63
CA PRO A 230 -31.04 41.20 -13.89
C PRO A 230 -30.68 42.21 -12.79
N LYS A 231 -30.51 41.78 -11.54
CA LYS A 231 -30.06 42.67 -10.44
C LYS A 231 -28.60 43.10 -10.66
N ALA A 232 -27.72 42.20 -11.08
CA ALA A 232 -26.34 42.49 -11.41
C ALA A 232 -26.23 43.39 -12.66
N ALA A 233 -27.07 43.15 -13.68
CA ALA A 233 -27.16 44.02 -14.85
C ALA A 233 -27.65 45.43 -14.49
N ALA A 234 -28.71 45.54 -13.69
CA ALA A 234 -29.23 46.83 -13.24
C ALA A 234 -28.23 47.61 -12.37
N VAL A 235 -27.48 46.93 -11.50
CA VAL A 235 -26.41 47.55 -10.70
C VAL A 235 -25.24 48.00 -11.60
N ALA A 236 -24.89 47.21 -12.62
CA ALA A 236 -23.86 47.59 -13.59
C ALA A 236 -24.26 48.79 -14.44
N ASP A 237 -25.54 48.89 -14.84
CA ASP A 237 -26.06 50.00 -15.62
C ASP A 237 -26.22 51.27 -14.77
N ALA A 238 -26.69 51.15 -13.52
CA ALA A 238 -26.71 52.27 -12.57
C ALA A 238 -25.30 52.81 -12.27
N ALA A 239 -24.32 51.93 -12.13
CA ALA A 239 -22.91 52.32 -11.95
C ALA A 239 -22.34 53.04 -13.18
N LYS A 240 -22.69 52.61 -14.39
CA LYS A 240 -22.32 53.32 -15.63
C LYS A 240 -22.95 54.71 -15.71
N GLN A 241 -24.22 54.85 -15.36
CA GLN A 241 -24.92 56.14 -15.36
C GLN A 241 -24.36 57.11 -14.31
N GLN A 242 -24.09 56.64 -13.08
CA GLN A 242 -23.40 57.45 -12.08
C GLN A 242 -21.99 57.86 -12.55
N GLY A 243 -21.24 56.95 -13.18
CA GLY A 243 -19.93 57.28 -13.75
C GLY A 243 -19.99 58.30 -14.89
N GLN A 244 -21.08 58.33 -15.66
CA GLN A 244 -21.30 59.34 -16.71
C GLN A 244 -21.74 60.69 -16.14
N GLN A 245 -22.67 60.69 -15.18
CA GLN A 245 -23.09 61.91 -14.48
C GLN A 245 -21.94 62.55 -13.72
N MET A 246 -21.08 61.76 -13.08
CA MET A 246 -19.89 62.27 -12.41
C MET A 246 -18.91 62.88 -13.42
N LYS A 247 -18.73 62.26 -14.60
CA LYS A 247 -17.91 62.84 -15.69
C LYS A 247 -18.51 64.13 -16.26
N GLU A 248 -19.83 64.27 -16.34
CA GLU A 248 -20.50 65.50 -16.77
C GLU A 248 -20.42 66.58 -15.70
N GLN A 249 -20.67 66.25 -14.43
CA GLN A 249 -20.48 67.17 -13.31
C GLN A 249 -19.03 67.64 -13.21
N THR A 250 -18.05 66.74 -13.34
CA THR A 250 -16.63 67.11 -13.38
C THR A 250 -16.30 67.97 -14.60
N LYS A 251 -16.98 67.79 -15.76
CA LYS A 251 -16.84 68.70 -16.91
C LYS A 251 -17.44 70.08 -16.66
N HIS A 252 -18.61 70.16 -16.03
CA HIS A 252 -19.27 71.42 -15.69
C HIS A 252 -18.51 72.18 -14.60
N GLU A 253 -17.98 71.45 -13.60
CA GLU A 253 -17.11 72.00 -12.56
C GLU A 253 -15.77 72.44 -13.16
N ALA A 254 -15.17 71.67 -14.07
CA ALA A 254 -13.97 72.09 -14.79
C ALA A 254 -14.21 73.31 -15.72
N GLN A 255 -15.42 73.48 -16.26
CA GLN A 255 -15.80 74.68 -17.03
C GLN A 255 -16.08 75.88 -16.12
N GLN A 256 -16.68 75.68 -14.94
CA GLN A 256 -16.86 76.73 -13.93
C GLN A 256 -15.53 77.18 -13.32
N ILE A 257 -14.62 76.26 -13.01
CA ILE A 257 -13.29 76.60 -12.50
C ILE A 257 -12.46 77.35 -13.56
N ARG A 258 -12.71 77.13 -14.85
CA ARG A 258 -12.04 77.86 -15.95
C ARG A 258 -12.51 79.32 -16.10
N SER A 259 -13.61 79.73 -15.46
CA SER A 259 -14.12 81.11 -15.49
C SER A 259 -13.90 81.91 -14.20
N VAL A 260 -13.29 81.34 -13.16
CA VAL A 260 -12.96 82.05 -11.91
C VAL A 260 -11.58 82.72 -12.03
N PRO A 261 -11.44 84.05 -11.84
CA PRO A 261 -10.13 84.68 -11.74
C PRO A 261 -9.43 84.18 -10.47
N TYR A 262 -8.18 83.72 -10.62
CA TYR A 262 -7.36 83.17 -9.55
C TYR A 262 -7.07 84.25 -8.48
N SER A 263 -7.91 84.36 -7.46
CA SER A 263 -7.63 85.17 -6.27
C SER A 263 -6.87 84.31 -5.26
N GLY A 264 -5.55 84.48 -5.27
CA GLY A 264 -4.65 83.89 -4.29
C GLY A 264 -4.72 84.61 -2.94
N SER A 265 -4.36 83.89 -1.87
CA SER A 265 -4.47 84.20 -0.44
C SER A 265 -5.85 83.81 0.11
N GLU A 266 -6.02 82.73 0.87
CA GLU A 266 -5.71 82.71 2.31
C GLU A 266 -5.63 81.30 2.93
N ARG A 267 -5.64 80.22 2.15
CA ARG A 267 -5.83 78.84 2.69
C ARG A 267 -4.55 78.12 3.14
N ARG A 268 -3.54 78.82 3.69
CA ARG A 268 -2.29 78.20 4.20
C ARG A 268 -2.12 78.16 5.72
N ARG A 269 -3.12 78.56 6.53
CA ARG A 269 -2.91 78.67 8.00
C ARG A 269 -3.41 77.53 8.88
N ASN A 270 -4.21 76.58 8.38
CA ASN A 270 -4.88 75.58 9.25
C ASN A 270 -4.54 74.10 9.01
N LEU A 271 -3.48 73.77 8.25
CA LEU A 271 -3.17 72.36 7.90
C LEU A 271 -1.94 71.74 8.61
N SER A 272 -1.27 72.46 9.51
CA SER A 272 -0.08 71.92 10.22
C SER A 272 -0.37 71.30 11.60
N ALA A 273 -1.61 71.28 12.10
CA ALA A 273 -1.89 70.89 13.49
C ALA A 273 -2.51 69.48 13.70
N SER A 274 -2.73 68.68 12.64
CA SER A 274 -3.50 67.42 12.77
C SER A 274 -2.76 66.12 12.40
N TYR A 275 -1.43 66.12 12.51
CA TYR A 275 -0.61 64.91 12.26
C TYR A 275 0.48 64.72 13.32
N THR A 276 0.10 64.76 14.61
CA THR A 276 0.96 64.21 15.68
C THR A 276 0.07 63.57 16.74
N GLY A 277 -0.28 62.30 16.58
CA GLY A 277 -1.14 61.63 17.58
C GLY A 277 -1.76 60.31 17.21
N LYS A 278 -1.09 59.42 16.46
CA LYS A 278 -1.53 58.02 16.30
C LYS A 278 -0.34 57.04 16.15
N GLU A 279 0.56 57.01 17.13
CA GLU A 279 1.60 55.96 17.21
C GLU A 279 1.78 55.35 18.61
N ARG A 280 0.77 55.38 19.48
CA ARG A 280 0.82 54.62 20.74
C ARG A 280 -0.49 53.89 20.97
N ARG A 281 -0.60 52.67 20.46
CA ARG A 281 -1.39 51.55 20.99
C ARG A 281 -1.28 50.35 20.05
N ALA A 282 -0.26 49.53 20.27
CA ALA A 282 -0.27 48.07 20.10
C ALA A 282 1.16 47.57 20.35
N ALA A 283 1.53 47.54 21.63
CA ALA A 283 2.40 46.51 22.17
C ALA A 283 1.48 45.53 22.92
#